data_AF-A0A1A7WE04-F1
#
_entry.id   AF-A0A1A7WE04-F1
#
_cell.length_a   1.000
_cell.length_b   1.000
_cell.length_c   1.000
_cell.angle_alpha   90.00
_cell.angle_beta   90.00
_cell.angle_gamma   90.00
#
_symmetry.space_group_name_H-M   'P 1'
#
loop_
_entity.id
_entity.type
_entity.pdbx_description
1 polymer ?
#
loop_
_entity_poly.entity_id
_entity_poly.type
_entity_poly.pdbx_seq_one_letter_code
_entity_poly.pdbx_strand_id
1 'polypeptide(L)' 'CCENDINILRVNNTRRLAEILGGGGGGKQSGGEPLDLHCVLVTSPHSASWKDPALGKLNRFCRESRCMDQWVPIITLPER' A
#
# COMPACT_ATOMS: atom_id res chain seq x y z
N CYS A 1 5.62 -1.71 -12.50
CA CYS A 1 5.44 -0.43 -11.77
C CYS A 1 6.41 0.64 -12.25
N CYS A 2 7.72 0.40 -12.22
CA CYS A 2 8.74 1.40 -12.59
C CYS A 2 8.57 2.02 -13.98
N GLU A 3 8.34 1.21 -15.02
CA GLU A 3 8.16 1.70 -16.40
C GLU A 3 6.92 2.56 -16.60
N ASN A 4 5.96 2.49 -15.66
CA ASN A 4 4.69 3.23 -15.73
C ASN A 4 4.64 4.38 -14.71
N ASP A 5 5.78 4.74 -14.10
CA ASP A 5 5.89 5.71 -13.00
C ASP A 5 4.92 5.45 -11.83
N ILE A 6 4.64 4.17 -11.58
CA ILE A 6 3.80 3.73 -10.46
C ILE A 6 4.72 3.57 -9.24
N ASN A 7 4.44 4.34 -8.18
CA ASN A 7 5.10 4.16 -6.90
C ASN A 7 4.82 2.75 -6.33
N ILE A 8 5.87 2.09 -5.86
CA ILE A 8 5.80 0.76 -5.24
C ILE A 8 6.60 0.77 -3.95
N LEU A 9 6.09 0.10 -2.92
CA LEU A 9 6.75 -0.09 -1.64
C LEU A 9 6.47 -1.50 -1.12
N ARG A 10 7.31 -1.97 -0.19
CA ARG A 10 7.11 -3.23 0.52
C ARG A 10 6.63 -2.95 1.95
N VAL A 11 5.74 -3.79 2.45
CA VAL A 11 5.39 -3.82 3.88
C VAL A 11 6.12 -4.97 4.54
N ASN A 12 6.58 -4.77 5.78
CA ASN A 12 7.26 -5.83 6.54
C ASN A 12 6.29 -6.81 7.22
N ASN A 13 5.02 -6.45 7.38
CA ASN A 13 4.02 -7.24 8.09
C ASN A 13 2.73 -7.36 7.27
N THR A 14 2.65 -8.41 6.46
CA THR A 14 1.48 -8.70 5.61
C THR A 14 0.24 -9.06 6.42
N ARG A 15 0.40 -9.69 7.60
CA ARG A 15 -0.70 -9.94 8.53
C ARG A 15 -1.36 -8.64 9.00
N ARG A 16 -0.54 -7.65 9.35
CA ARG A 16 -1.03 -6.31 9.71
C ARG A 16 -1.72 -5.60 8.56
N LEU A 17 -1.18 -5.73 7.34
CA LEU A 17 -1.83 -5.24 6.13
C LEU A 17 -3.23 -5.87 5.96
N ALA A 18 -3.35 -7.18 6.18
CA ALA A 18 -4.62 -7.88 6.10
C ALA A 18 -5.62 -7.42 7.17
N GLU A 19 -5.18 -7.15 8.40
CA GLU A 19 -6.04 -6.59 9.46
C GLU A 19 -6.61 -5.21 9.10
N ILE A 20 -5.78 -4.33 8.52
CA ILE A 20 -6.19 -2.98 8.10
C ILE A 20 -7.24 -3.06 6.98
N LEU A 21 -7.04 -3.95 6.01
CA LEU A 21 -7.92 -4.08 4.84
C LEU A 21 -9.20 -4.87 5.13
N GLY A 22 -9.11 -5.92 5.96
CA GLY A 22 -10.24 -6.75 6.38
C GLY A 22 -11.25 -6.02 7.27
N GLY A 23 -10.87 -4.88 7.85
CA GLY A 23 -11.78 -3.99 8.60
C GLY A 23 -12.51 -2.93 7.76
N GLY A 24 -12.12 -2.73 6.49
CA GLY A 24 -12.52 -1.55 5.69
C GLY A 24 -13.21 -1.82 4.35
N GLY A 25 -13.57 -3.07 4.02
CA GLY A 25 -14.31 -3.41 2.79
C GLY A 25 -13.58 -4.33 1.81
N GLY A 26 -12.35 -4.76 2.12
CA GLY A 26 -11.67 -5.84 1.41
C GLY A 26 -12.16 -7.20 1.90
N GLY A 27 -13.32 -7.64 1.38
CA GLY A 27 -13.90 -8.99 1.46
C GLY A 27 -13.56 -9.85 2.68
N LYS A 28 -14.50 -9.99 3.62
CA LYS A 28 -14.51 -11.14 4.54
C LYS A 28 -14.42 -12.43 3.71
N GLN A 29 -13.33 -13.19 3.83
CA GLN A 29 -13.39 -14.60 3.47
C GLN A 29 -14.41 -15.26 4.39
N SER A 30 -15.47 -15.79 3.79
CA SER A 30 -16.45 -16.64 4.48
C SER A 30 -15.74 -17.93 4.87
N GLY A 31 -15.15 -17.99 6.07
CA GLY A 31 -14.49 -19.22 6.53
C GLY A 31 -13.51 -19.13 7.70
N GLY A 32 -13.14 -17.93 8.17
CA GLY A 32 -12.22 -17.78 9.32
C GLY A 32 -10.73 -17.85 8.97
N GLU A 33 -10.38 -18.13 7.71
CA GLU A 33 -9.00 -18.07 7.23
C GLU A 33 -8.54 -16.60 7.06
N PRO A 34 -7.31 -16.26 7.47
CA PRO A 34 -6.75 -14.93 7.28
C PRO A 34 -6.55 -14.64 5.79
N LEU A 35 -6.92 -13.41 5.37
CA LEU A 35 -6.74 -12.98 3.98
C LEU A 35 -5.25 -13.02 3.62
N ASP A 36 -4.91 -13.85 2.63
CA ASP A 36 -3.54 -14.03 2.15
C ASP A 36 -3.12 -12.87 1.23
N LEU A 37 -2.98 -11.69 1.82
CA LEU A 37 -2.68 -10.44 1.11
C LEU A 37 -1.17 -10.22 0.98
N HIS A 38 -0.60 -10.69 -0.11
CA HIS A 38 0.81 -10.47 -0.46
C HIS A 38 1.05 -9.19 -1.25
N CYS A 39 0.05 -8.71 -1.97
CA CYS A 39 0.17 -7.56 -2.85
C CYS A 39 -1.17 -6.84 -3.00
N VAL A 40 -1.14 -5.51 -2.97
CA VAL A 40 -2.31 -4.64 -3.16
C VAL A 40 -1.94 -3.55 -4.13
N LEU A 41 -2.73 -3.43 -5.20
CA LEU A 41 -2.62 -2.34 -6.16
C LEU A 41 -3.75 -1.35 -5.91
N VAL A 42 -3.41 -0.12 -5.55
CA VAL A 42 -4.38 0.97 -5.43
C VAL A 42 -4.54 1.61 -6.81
N THR A 43 -5.77 1.66 -7.33
CA THR A 43 -6.11 2.27 -8.61
C THR A 43 -7.21 3.29 -8.43
N SER A 44 -7.23 4.33 -9.25
CA SER A 44 -8.31 5.32 -9.28
C SER A 44 -8.92 5.36 -10.68
N PRO A 45 -10.26 5.32 -10.83
CA PRO A 45 -10.91 5.41 -12.13
C PRO A 45 -10.72 6.78 -12.79
N HIS A 46 -10.45 7.83 -12.00
CA HIS A 46 -10.13 9.17 -12.50
C HIS A 46 -8.81 9.65 -11.88
N SER A 47 -7.91 10.23 -12.69
CA SER A 47 -6.63 10.78 -12.19
C SER A 47 -6.83 11.96 -11.22
N ALA A 48 -7.97 12.66 -11.29
CA ALA A 48 -8.29 13.79 -10.41
C ALA A 48 -8.84 13.38 -9.02
N SER A 49 -9.14 12.10 -8.77
CA SER A 49 -9.72 11.63 -7.51
C SER A 49 -8.70 11.13 -6.49
N TRP A 50 -7.40 11.23 -6.77
CA TRP A 50 -6.31 10.98 -5.80
C TRP A 50 -6.18 12.12 -4.77
N LYS A 51 -7.29 12.48 -4.10
CA LYS A 51 -7.36 13.63 -3.19
C LYS A 51 -6.99 13.33 -1.74
N ASP A 52 -6.68 12.08 -1.42
CA ASP A 52 -6.32 11.71 -0.06
C ASP A 52 -4.93 12.26 0.33
N PRO A 53 -4.80 13.10 1.37
CA PRO A 53 -3.52 13.65 1.80
C PRO A 53 -2.48 12.59 2.21
N ALA A 54 -2.92 11.43 2.70
CA ALA A 54 -2.02 10.33 3.06
C ALA A 54 -1.38 9.70 1.82
N LEU A 55 -2.09 9.62 0.70
CA LEU A 55 -1.50 9.21 -0.59
C LEU A 55 -0.43 10.20 -1.05
N GLY A 56 -0.64 11.50 -0.83
CA GLY A 56 0.39 12.52 -1.07
C GLY A 56 1.66 12.31 -0.24
N LYS A 57 1.52 11.94 1.04
CA LYS A 57 2.66 11.59 1.91
C LYS A 57 3.40 10.35 1.43
N LEU A 58 2.69 9.30 1.03
CA LEU A 58 3.30 8.08 0.48
C LEU A 58 4.05 8.36 -0.84
N ASN A 59 3.47 9.15 -1.74
CA ASN A 59 4.12 9.55 -2.98
C ASN A 59 5.42 10.30 -2.72
N ARG A 60 5.43 11.23 -1.75
CA ARG A 60 6.62 11.96 -1.34
C ARG A 60 7.67 11.01 -0.77
N PHE A 61 7.30 10.12 0.15
CA PHE A 61 8.20 9.13 0.75
C PHE A 61 8.86 8.24 -0.31
N CYS A 62 8.08 7.71 -1.27
CA CYS A 62 8.62 6.90 -2.36
C CYS A 62 9.59 7.68 -3.25
N ARG A 63 9.31 8.96 -3.53
CA ARG A 63 10.21 9.82 -4.30
C ARG A 63 11.51 10.12 -3.56
N GLU A 64 11.44 10.49 -2.28
CA GLU A 64 12.61 10.76 -1.45
C GLU A 64 13.49 9.50 -1.30
N SER A 65 12.87 8.33 -1.14
CA SER A 65 13.57 7.04 -1.10
C SER A 65 14.32 6.74 -2.40
N ARG A 66 13.71 7.01 -3.56
CA ARG A 66 14.37 6.86 -4.86
C ARG A 66 15.60 7.76 -5.01
N CYS A 67 15.60 8.95 -4.42
CA CYS A 67 16.78 9.84 -4.39
C CYS A 67 17.95 9.28 -3.54
N MET A 68 17.66 8.28 -2.70
CA MET A 68 18.63 7.59 -1.83
C MET A 68 18.92 6.16 -2.33
N ASP A 69 18.70 5.89 -3.63
CA ASP A 69 18.86 4.57 -4.27
C ASP A 69 17.97 3.45 -3.69
N GLN A 70 16.94 3.81 -2.92
CA GLN A 70 15.95 2.87 -2.40
C GLN A 70 14.75 2.78 -3.35
N TRP A 71 14.91 1.99 -4.42
CA TRP A 71 13.92 1.85 -5.50
C TRP A 71 12.58 1.23 -5.05
N VAL A 72 12.61 0.35 -4.05
CA VAL A 72 11.43 -0.26 -3.45
C VAL A 72 11.54 -0.10 -1.93
N PRO A 73 11.14 1.06 -1.39
CA PRO A 73 11.28 1.32 0.04
C PRO A 73 10.39 0.38 0.86
N ILE A 74 10.81 0.14 2.10
CA ILE A 74 10.07 -0.70 3.05
C ILE A 74 9.41 0.22 4.08
N ILE A 75 8.14 -0.01 4.37
CA ILE A 75 7.42 0.65 5.47
C ILE A 75 7.04 -0.36 6.56
N THR A 76 7.14 0.10 7.80
CA THR A 76 6.62 -0.62 8.97
C THR A 76 5.25 -0.07 9.31
N LEU A 77 4.25 -0.95 9.34
CA LEU A 77 2.90 -0.58 9.75
C LEU A 77 2.85 -0.47 11.29
N PRO A 78 2.19 0.57 11.84
CA PRO A 78 2.07 0.70 13.29
C PRO A 78 1.22 -0.44 13.88
N GLU A 79 1.55 -0.83 15.11
CA GLU A 79 0.73 -1.73 15.93
C GLU A 79 -0.64 -1.10 16.24
N ARG A 80 -1.59 -1.91 16.72
CA ARG A 80 -2.99 -1.50 16.93
C ARG A 80 -3.19 -0.88 18.30
#